data_AF-A0A8T6NKA6-F1
#
_entry.id   AF-A0A8T6NKA6-F1
#
_cell.length_a   1.000
_cell.length_b   1.000
_cell.length_c   1.000
_cell.angle_alpha   90.00
_cell.angle_beta   90.00
_cell.angle_gamma   90.00
#
_symmetry.space_group_name_H-M   'P 1'
#
loop_
_entity.id
_entity.type
_entity.pdbx_description
1 polymer ?
#
loop_
_entity_poly.entity_id
_entity_poly.type
_entity_poly.pdbx_seq_one_letter_code
_entity_poly.pdbx_strand_id
1 'polypeptide(L)' 'MKRSHGTRQGTRSILSKSKSQRSRLNISKIMHSYSKGDKVSIVIDGAQQKGMPHRRFQGVTGTV' A
#
# COMPACT_ATOMS: atom_id res chain seq x y z
N MET A 1 2.06 -14.01 -22.03
CA MET A 1 1.24 -12.79 -22.31
C MET A 1 0.39 -12.46 -21.09
N LYS A 2 0.58 -11.29 -20.45
CA LYS A 2 -0.32 -10.84 -19.36
C LYS A 2 -1.67 -10.50 -19.99
N ARG A 3 -2.74 -11.21 -19.58
CA ARG A 3 -4.05 -11.17 -20.25
C ARG A 3 -4.80 -9.85 -20.06
N SER A 4 -4.48 -9.03 -19.05
CA SER A 4 -5.16 -7.76 -18.82
C SER A 4 -4.26 -6.71 -18.18
N HIS A 5 -4.63 -5.43 -18.37
CA HIS A 5 -3.91 -4.25 -17.88
C HIS A 5 -4.57 -3.63 -16.63
N GLY A 6 -5.34 -4.42 -15.88
CA GLY A 6 -6.01 -3.95 -14.67
C GLY A 6 -5.03 -3.46 -13.59
N THR A 7 -5.53 -2.55 -12.75
CA THR A 7 -4.78 -1.96 -11.63
C THR A 7 -4.24 -3.03 -10.66
N ARG A 8 -4.99 -4.12 -10.46
CA ARG A 8 -4.65 -5.25 -9.56
C ARG A 8 -3.98 -6.45 -10.25
N GLN A 9 -3.46 -6.29 -11.46
CA GLN A 9 -2.81 -7.41 -12.16
C GLN A 9 -1.47 -7.80 -11.52
N GLY A 10 -1.33 -9.06 -11.13
CA GLY A 10 -0.10 -9.58 -10.50
C GLY A 10 0.16 -9.06 -9.08
N THR A 11 -0.86 -8.61 -8.35
CA THR A 11 -0.72 -8.07 -6.98
C THR A 11 -0.88 -9.09 -5.87
N ARG A 12 -1.00 -10.40 -6.19
CA ARG A 12 -1.33 -11.44 -5.21
C ARG A 12 -0.40 -11.42 -4.00
N SER A 13 0.91 -11.30 -4.20
CA SER A 13 1.91 -11.23 -3.12
C SER A 13 1.94 -9.87 -2.43
N ILE A 14 1.80 -8.78 -3.18
CA ILE A 14 1.88 -7.40 -2.68
C ILE A 14 0.72 -7.08 -1.73
N LEU A 15 -0.50 -7.52 -2.08
CA LEU A 15 -1.71 -7.24 -1.32
C LEU A 15 -2.05 -8.34 -0.31
N SER A 16 -1.34 -9.48 -0.34
CA SER A 16 -1.54 -10.53 0.64
C SER A 16 -0.85 -10.20 1.96
N LYS A 17 -1.61 -10.22 3.05
CA LYS A 17 -1.08 -10.19 4.41
C LYS A 17 -0.83 -11.60 4.95
N SER A 18 0.17 -11.72 5.83
CA SER A 18 0.39 -12.94 6.60
C SER A 18 -0.81 -13.23 7.52
N LYS A 19 -0.97 -14.49 7.93
CA LYS A 19 -2.12 -14.91 8.78
C LYS A 19 -2.20 -14.10 10.09
N SER A 20 -1.05 -13.82 10.71
CA SER A 20 -0.95 -13.02 11.95
C SER A 20 -1.33 -11.55 11.73
N GLN A 21 -0.99 -10.97 10.58
CA GLN A 21 -1.23 -9.55 10.27
C GLN A 21 -2.60 -9.26 9.64
N ARG A 22 -3.44 -10.29 9.40
CA ARG A 22 -4.73 -10.17 8.71
C ARG A 22 -5.84 -9.52 9.55
N SER A 23 -5.60 -9.29 10.84
CA SER A 23 -6.60 -8.73 11.76
C SER A 23 -6.85 -7.23 11.47
N ARG A 24 -6.88 -6.39 12.51
CA ARG A 24 -7.17 -4.96 12.38
C ARG A 24 -6.04 -4.20 11.69
N LEU A 25 -6.41 -3.08 11.06
CA LEU A 25 -5.46 -2.07 10.62
C LEU A 25 -4.74 -1.49 11.84
N ASN A 26 -3.43 -1.24 11.73
CA ASN A 26 -2.66 -0.63 12.80
C ASN A 26 -3.07 0.84 12.94
N ILE A 27 -3.78 1.18 14.03
CA ILE A 27 -4.29 2.53 14.29
C ILE A 27 -3.16 3.57 14.28
N SER A 28 -1.99 3.22 14.82
CA SER A 28 -0.79 4.05 14.81
C SER A 28 -0.37 4.50 13.41
N LYS A 29 -0.54 3.66 12.38
CA LYS A 29 -0.20 4.04 10.98
C LYS A 29 -1.19 5.05 10.40
N ILE A 30 -2.45 4.97 10.78
CA ILE A 30 -3.51 5.84 10.24
C ILE A 30 -3.43 7.23 10.88
N MET A 31 -3.14 7.31 12.17
CA MET A 31 -3.06 8.57 12.92
C MET A 31 -1.70 9.26 12.80
N HIS A 32 -0.76 8.69 12.05
CA HIS A 32 0.57 9.28 11.90
C HIS A 32 0.47 10.59 11.12
N SER A 33 0.85 11.68 11.77
CA SER A 33 0.87 13.01 11.16
C SER A 33 2.17 13.21 10.39
N TYR A 34 2.06 13.72 9.17
CA TYR A 34 3.19 14.02 8.30
C TYR A 34 3.37 15.52 8.14
N SER A 35 4.61 15.97 8.04
CA SER A 35 4.98 17.36 7.76
C SER A 35 5.53 17.50 6.34
N LYS A 36 5.48 18.73 5.80
CA LYS A 36 6.07 19.02 4.49
C LYS A 36 7.57 18.77 4.53
N GLY A 37 8.10 18.05 3.55
CA GLY A 37 9.52 17.72 3.48
C GLY A 37 9.89 16.36 4.06
N ASP A 38 8.96 15.65 4.71
CA ASP A 38 9.21 14.30 5.22
C ASP A 38 9.38 13.30 4.07
N LYS A 39 10.38 12.41 4.20
CA LYS A 39 10.57 11.31 3.25
C LYS A 39 9.73 10.10 3.66
N VAL A 40 8.81 9.70 2.79
CA VAL A 40 7.85 8.61 3.07
C VAL A 40 7.85 7.57 1.97
N SER A 41 7.73 6.30 2.36
CA SER A 41 7.61 5.18 1.42
C SER A 41 6.14 4.82 1.19
N ILE A 42 5.74 4.65 -0.07
CA ILE A 42 4.41 4.19 -0.43
C ILE A 42 4.33 2.66 -0.23
N VAL A 43 3.64 2.24 0.82
CA VAL A 43 3.39 0.83 1.12
C VAL A 43 1.89 0.57 1.07
N ILE A 44 1.45 -0.16 0.06
CA ILE A 44 0.06 -0.51 -0.14
C ILE A 44 -0.37 -1.57 0.87
N ASP A 45 -1.52 -1.32 1.51
CA ASP A 45 -2.17 -2.27 2.40
C ASP A 45 -3.44 -2.84 1.75
N GLY A 46 -3.49 -4.17 1.57
CA GLY A 46 -4.64 -4.86 1.01
C GLY A 46 -5.92 -4.80 1.86
N ALA A 47 -5.86 -4.37 3.12
CA ALA A 47 -7.03 -4.18 3.98
C ALA A 47 -7.74 -2.83 3.76
N GLN A 48 -7.07 -1.82 3.20
CA GLN A 48 -7.64 -0.51 2.91
C GLN A 48 -7.83 -0.34 1.40
N GLN A 49 -9.08 -0.42 0.90
CA GLN A 49 -9.32 -0.33 -0.55
C GLN A 49 -9.38 1.11 -1.09
N LYS A 50 -9.82 2.08 -0.27
CA LYS A 50 -9.97 3.47 -0.69
C LYS A 50 -8.64 4.22 -0.57
N GLY A 51 -8.34 5.07 -1.56
CA GLY A 51 -7.10 5.88 -1.60
C GLY A 51 -5.85 5.11 -2.02
N MET A 52 -6.00 3.88 -2.52
CA MET A 52 -4.87 3.03 -2.91
C MET A 52 -4.24 3.51 -4.23
N PRO A 53 -2.92 3.75 -4.28
CA PRO A 53 -2.23 4.08 -5.51
C PRO A 53 -2.06 2.85 -6.43
N HIS A 54 -1.70 3.07 -7.68
CA HIS A 54 -1.37 1.96 -8.58
C HIS A 54 -0.15 1.18 -8.07
N ARG A 55 -0.17 -0.15 -8.20
CA ARG A 55 0.90 -1.07 -7.71
C ARG A 55 2.33 -0.71 -8.14
N ARG A 56 2.48 0.08 -9.21
CA ARG A 56 3.79 0.53 -9.73
C ARG A 56 4.56 1.34 -8.68
N PHE A 57 3.84 2.03 -7.79
CA PHE A 57 4.45 2.88 -6.77
C PHE A 57 4.74 2.14 -5.46
N GLN A 58 4.49 0.83 -5.39
CA GLN A 58 4.82 0.03 -4.21
C GLN A 58 6.33 0.11 -3.92
N GLY A 59 6.69 0.53 -2.71
CA GLY A 59 8.08 0.62 -2.24
C GLY A 59 8.84 1.84 -2.73
N VAL A 60 8.20 2.75 -3.46
CA VAL A 60 8.82 4.02 -3.87
C VAL A 60 8.81 4.99 -2.69
N THR A 61 9.93 5.65 -2.46
CA THR A 61 10.05 6.73 -1.47
C THR A 61 9.89 8.08 -2.17
N GLY A 62 9.05 8.94 -1.61
CA GLY A 62 8.83 10.31 -2.05
C GLY A 62 8.92 11.30 -0.88
N THR A 63 8.65 12.56 -1.18
CA THR A 63 8.56 13.63 -0.18
C THR A 63 7.09 14.04 -0.06
N VAL A 64 6.63 14.31 1.17
CA VAL A 64 5.26 14.78 1.49
C VAL A 64 5.02 16.18 0.95
#